data_AF-A0A936FXT2-F1
#
_entry.id   AF-A0A936FXT2-F1
#
_cell.length_a   1.000
_cell.length_b   1.000
_cell.length_c   1.000
_cell.angle_alpha   90.00
_cell.angle_beta   90.00
_cell.angle_gamma   90.00
#
_symmetry.space_group_name_H-M   'P 1'
#
loop_
_entity.id
_entity.type
_entity.pdbx_description
1 polymer ?
#
loop_
_entity_poly.entity_id
_entity_poly.type
_entity_poly.pdbx_seq_one_letter_code
_entity_poly.pdbx_strand_id
1 'polypeptide(L)'
;MAYRGGVKRRYAAALAALLLAASGCGVSSTAAPEPTTSAPTSGPDATDAGGVDAAPSTTADPSVTSTSTPGGSGNSATAKPTPGRPATAGTGASAPRPGAGSSGPSGVLRSVDVSDVAGLERAMAAATPGTLISLAPGSYVRAGGQRWSATADGTADHPIVLRGPRTAVLASAGPSGDYALFVTGDHWHIEGLSISNASTGIAVEGTSGFQATSVDIGRIGQEGVHFRRCAQDASVINSVIHDTGLTQPGYGEGVYVGSAQGHWGTYGCSAGIDRTTRITVQGNTFRNITAEGVDVKEGTDRGVIRGNDFDGTGFSGVTYADSAIELKGRGWLVEGNRVRNPRGANVDGIQLFRVVDGWGGGNTLRSNRIEGAWPGFGIRLSPTLDNVAACSNAAPSAAKGLLAQFNTAIACR
;
A
#
# COMPACT_ATOMS: atom_id res chain seq x y z
N MET A 1 21.70 -43.89 -11.23
CA MET A 1 20.45 -43.80 -12.02
C MET A 1 19.51 -42.86 -11.28
N ALA A 2 19.61 -41.55 -11.50
CA ALA A 2 18.90 -40.77 -12.53
C ALA A 2 17.54 -40.23 -12.01
N TYR A 3 17.59 -39.13 -11.27
CA TYR A 3 16.46 -38.19 -11.12
C TYR A 3 17.03 -36.76 -11.07
N ARG A 4 17.46 -36.28 -12.24
CA ARG A 4 17.83 -34.88 -12.51
C ARG A 4 17.19 -34.50 -13.83
N GLY A 5 16.30 -33.50 -13.82
CA GLY A 5 15.86 -32.83 -15.05
C GLY A 5 14.40 -32.41 -15.04
N GLY A 6 14.10 -31.23 -14.50
CA GLY A 6 12.73 -30.72 -14.55
C GLY A 6 12.51 -29.30 -14.04
N VAL A 7 13.48 -28.38 -14.09
CA VAL A 7 13.25 -26.98 -13.65
C VAL A 7 13.79 -25.93 -14.66
N LYS A 8 14.25 -26.35 -15.85
CA LYS A 8 14.87 -25.43 -16.84
C LYS A 8 13.98 -24.99 -18.02
N ARG A 9 12.65 -25.13 -17.97
CA ARG A 9 11.77 -24.81 -19.12
C ARG A 9 10.55 -23.92 -18.84
N ARG A 10 10.63 -22.98 -17.89
CA ARG A 10 9.55 -21.99 -17.69
C ARG A 10 9.95 -20.52 -17.89
N TYR A 11 11.20 -20.24 -18.28
CA TYR A 11 11.68 -18.86 -18.52
C TYR A 11 11.79 -18.46 -20.01
N ALA A 12 11.24 -19.25 -20.95
CA ALA A 12 11.39 -19.00 -22.39
C ALA A 12 10.07 -18.94 -23.19
N ALA A 13 8.90 -18.84 -22.53
CA ALA A 13 7.60 -18.91 -23.20
C ALA A 13 6.68 -17.71 -22.91
N ALA A 14 7.24 -16.54 -22.57
CA ALA A 14 6.47 -15.31 -22.33
C ALA A 14 6.96 -14.13 -23.20
N LEU A 15 7.57 -14.40 -24.36
CA LEU A 15 7.97 -13.39 -25.33
C LEU A 15 7.34 -13.58 -26.73
N ALA A 16 6.25 -14.33 -26.83
CA ALA A 16 5.58 -14.63 -28.09
C ALA A 16 4.04 -14.64 -27.99
N ALA A 17 3.47 -13.65 -27.28
CA ALA A 17 2.03 -13.41 -27.26
C ALA A 17 1.67 -11.92 -27.33
N LEU A 18 2.47 -11.14 -28.07
CA LEU A 18 2.13 -9.76 -28.43
C LEU A 18 2.68 -9.43 -29.82
N LEU A 19 2.13 -10.06 -30.86
CA LEU A 19 2.30 -9.67 -32.28
C LEU A 19 1.47 -10.61 -33.16
N LEU A 20 0.20 -10.27 -33.43
CA LEU A 20 -0.54 -10.71 -34.62
C LEU A 20 -1.90 -10.01 -34.74
N ALA A 21 -1.92 -8.87 -35.44
CA ALA A 21 -2.98 -8.34 -36.32
C ALA A 21 -2.57 -6.90 -36.69
N ALA A 22 -2.47 -6.45 -37.93
CA ALA A 22 -2.65 -7.06 -39.24
C ALA A 22 -1.85 -6.23 -40.27
N SER A 23 -1.29 -6.90 -41.27
CA SER A 23 -0.80 -6.26 -42.49
C SER A 23 -1.97 -6.13 -43.48
N GLY A 24 -2.19 -4.94 -44.01
CA GLY A 24 -3.10 -4.67 -45.14
C GLY A 24 -2.66 -3.42 -45.89
N CYS A 25 -2.42 -3.57 -47.19
CA CYS A 25 -1.79 -2.65 -48.12
C CYS A 25 -2.38 -1.22 -48.19
N GLY A 26 -1.50 -0.29 -48.56
CA GLY A 26 -1.80 1.14 -48.78
C GLY A 26 -2.55 1.46 -50.07
N VAL A 27 -3.00 2.72 -50.16
CA VAL A 27 -2.74 3.67 -51.26
C VAL A 27 -2.92 5.09 -50.69
N SER A 28 -2.02 6.01 -51.09
CA SER A 28 -2.04 7.45 -50.80
C SER A 28 -3.12 8.21 -51.58
N SER A 29 -3.76 9.24 -50.98
CA SER A 29 -3.85 10.61 -51.55
C SER A 29 -4.63 11.59 -50.64
N THR A 30 -3.99 12.74 -50.37
CA THR A 30 -4.49 14.12 -50.21
C THR A 30 -5.96 14.42 -49.85
N ALA A 31 -6.17 15.14 -48.73
CA ALA A 31 -6.85 16.45 -48.63
C ALA A 31 -7.50 16.66 -47.25
N ALA A 32 -7.44 17.90 -46.74
CA ALA A 32 -8.23 18.45 -45.65
C ALA A 32 -8.75 19.84 -46.10
N PRO A 33 -9.69 20.55 -45.43
CA PRO A 33 -10.48 20.20 -44.24
C PRO A 33 -12.01 20.61 -44.29
N GLU A 34 -12.69 20.35 -43.16
CA GLU A 34 -13.94 20.98 -42.60
C GLU A 34 -15.35 20.46 -43.00
N PRO A 35 -16.44 20.81 -42.27
CA PRO A 35 -16.83 20.19 -41.00
C PRO A 35 -18.31 19.76 -40.98
N THR A 36 -18.70 18.72 -40.24
CA THR A 36 -20.13 18.50 -39.92
C THR A 36 -20.35 18.01 -38.50
N THR A 37 -21.24 18.73 -37.82
CA THR A 37 -21.84 18.49 -36.51
C THR A 37 -22.74 17.24 -36.51
N SER A 38 -22.68 16.42 -35.47
CA SER A 38 -23.86 15.77 -34.89
C SER A 38 -23.56 15.22 -33.49
N ALA A 39 -24.50 15.49 -32.57
CA ALA A 39 -24.46 15.15 -31.15
C ALA A 39 -25.07 13.75 -30.89
N PRO A 40 -25.24 13.30 -29.63
CA PRO A 40 -24.78 12.01 -29.14
C PRO A 40 -25.81 10.88 -29.26
N THR A 41 -25.33 9.64 -29.38
CA THR A 41 -26.16 8.44 -29.20
C THR A 41 -25.81 7.73 -27.89
N SER A 42 -26.81 7.68 -27.02
CA SER A 42 -26.96 6.84 -25.84
C SER A 42 -26.94 5.35 -26.19
N GLY A 43 -26.19 4.55 -25.44
CA GLY A 43 -26.30 3.10 -25.43
C GLY A 43 -26.80 2.59 -24.08
N PRO A 44 -27.94 1.89 -24.02
CA PRO A 44 -28.31 1.04 -22.90
C PRO A 44 -27.96 -0.44 -23.17
N ASP A 45 -28.23 -1.24 -22.15
CA ASP A 45 -28.47 -2.69 -22.14
C ASP A 45 -27.30 -3.65 -21.91
N ALA A 46 -27.22 -4.01 -20.63
CA ALA A 46 -26.93 -5.36 -20.17
C ALA A 46 -28.25 -6.16 -20.04
N THR A 47 -28.33 -7.29 -20.73
CA THR A 47 -29.14 -8.51 -20.48
C THR A 47 -28.56 -9.57 -21.45
N ASP A 48 -28.60 -10.88 -21.25
CA ASP A 48 -28.92 -11.85 -20.20
C ASP A 48 -28.53 -13.20 -20.82
N ALA A 49 -28.03 -14.14 -20.03
CA ALA A 49 -28.14 -15.57 -20.27
C ALA A 49 -27.76 -16.32 -18.98
N GLY A 50 -28.75 -16.53 -18.10
CA GLY A 50 -28.82 -17.75 -17.28
C GLY A 50 -28.98 -18.99 -18.19
N GLY A 51 -28.86 -20.24 -17.75
CA GLY A 51 -28.70 -20.88 -16.45
C GLY A 51 -29.02 -22.38 -16.65
N VAL A 52 -28.50 -23.26 -15.78
CA VAL A 52 -28.97 -24.61 -15.33
C VAL A 52 -27.79 -25.26 -14.58
N ASP A 53 -27.87 -25.95 -13.45
CA ASP A 53 -28.96 -26.44 -12.61
C ASP A 53 -28.40 -26.66 -11.18
N ALA A 54 -29.29 -26.55 -10.18
CA ALA A 54 -29.10 -26.92 -8.77
C ALA A 54 -29.17 -28.46 -8.60
N ALA A 55 -28.87 -29.17 -7.50
CA ALA A 55 -28.74 -28.93 -6.07
C ALA A 55 -28.09 -30.22 -5.42
N PRO A 56 -28.30 -30.56 -4.13
CA PRO A 56 -27.62 -30.05 -2.94
C PRO A 56 -26.94 -31.17 -2.11
N SER A 57 -26.17 -30.82 -1.08
CA SER A 57 -25.91 -31.76 0.03
C SER A 57 -25.83 -31.01 1.35
N THR A 58 -26.79 -31.33 2.21
CA THR A 58 -26.94 -30.92 3.60
C THR A 58 -26.06 -31.77 4.52
N THR A 59 -25.60 -31.20 5.63
CA THR A 59 -25.40 -31.82 6.98
C THR A 59 -24.78 -30.74 7.87
N ALA A 60 -25.57 -30.09 8.72
CA ALA A 60 -25.87 -30.49 10.10
C ALA A 60 -24.68 -30.26 11.06
N ASP A 61 -24.77 -29.14 11.78
CA ASP A 61 -24.10 -28.83 13.05
C ASP A 61 -24.51 -29.85 14.13
N PRO A 62 -23.68 -30.05 15.17
CA PRO A 62 -24.18 -29.62 16.47
C PRO A 62 -23.13 -28.95 17.37
N SER A 63 -23.50 -27.75 17.84
CA SER A 63 -23.44 -27.26 19.22
C SER A 63 -22.85 -28.19 20.29
N VAL A 64 -21.86 -27.70 21.05
CA VAL A 64 -21.68 -28.06 22.46
C VAL A 64 -21.40 -26.81 23.30
N THR A 65 -22.22 -26.68 24.34
CA THR A 65 -22.37 -25.61 25.31
C THR A 65 -21.31 -25.65 26.41
N SER A 66 -20.97 -24.48 26.93
CA SER A 66 -20.25 -24.21 28.17
C SER A 66 -20.94 -24.76 29.43
N THR A 67 -20.15 -25.22 30.41
CA THR A 67 -20.52 -25.20 31.85
C THR A 67 -19.28 -25.07 32.75
N SER A 68 -19.40 -24.17 33.72
CA SER A 68 -18.54 -23.87 34.85
C SER A 68 -18.99 -24.64 36.10
N THR A 69 -18.10 -24.95 37.06
CA THR A 69 -18.27 -24.82 38.55
C THR A 69 -17.04 -25.35 39.35
N PRO A 70 -16.90 -25.09 40.68
CA PRO A 70 -15.65 -24.55 41.29
C PRO A 70 -15.13 -25.30 42.55
N GLY A 71 -14.09 -24.75 43.20
CA GLY A 71 -13.61 -25.06 44.57
C GLY A 71 -12.08 -25.24 44.61
N GLY A 72 -11.25 -24.39 45.24
CA GLY A 72 -11.17 -24.09 46.70
C GLY A 72 -10.28 -25.16 47.36
N SER A 73 -9.26 -24.94 48.20
CA SER A 73 -8.78 -23.84 49.05
C SER A 73 -7.42 -24.28 49.67
N GLY A 74 -6.62 -23.35 50.22
CA GLY A 74 -5.56 -23.65 51.22
C GLY A 74 -4.26 -22.83 51.06
N ASN A 75 -4.24 -21.54 51.39
CA ASN A 75 -3.73 -20.92 52.64
C ASN A 75 -2.26 -21.19 53.02
N SER A 76 -1.44 -20.14 53.09
CA SER A 76 -1.07 -19.51 54.37
C SER A 76 -0.17 -18.28 54.24
N ALA A 77 -0.48 -17.31 55.11
CA ALA A 77 0.13 -15.99 55.28
C ALA A 77 1.32 -16.01 56.25
N THR A 78 2.15 -14.94 56.27
CA THR A 78 2.55 -14.27 57.53
C THR A 78 3.18 -12.89 57.30
N ALA A 79 3.14 -12.08 58.34
CA ALA A 79 3.16 -10.62 58.36
C ALA A 79 4.50 -9.95 58.76
N LYS A 80 4.51 -8.62 58.56
CA LYS A 80 5.46 -7.51 58.89
C LYS A 80 5.97 -7.46 60.35
N PRO A 81 7.08 -6.75 60.69
CA PRO A 81 7.03 -5.29 60.99
C PRO A 81 8.28 -4.44 60.58
N THR A 82 8.13 -3.09 60.58
CA THR A 82 9.18 -2.04 60.40
C THR A 82 9.82 -1.65 61.76
N PRO A 83 10.98 -0.93 61.85
CA PRO A 83 11.01 0.57 61.82
C PRO A 83 12.32 1.19 61.22
N GLY A 84 12.28 2.38 60.57
CA GLY A 84 12.82 3.62 61.16
C GLY A 84 13.53 4.54 60.13
N ARG A 85 13.26 5.85 60.18
CA ARG A 85 13.71 6.98 59.30
C ARG A 85 14.98 7.66 59.89
N PRO A 86 15.76 8.53 59.19
CA PRO A 86 15.40 9.95 58.88
C PRO A 86 15.73 10.36 57.41
N ALA A 87 14.95 11.15 56.67
CA ALA A 87 14.59 12.57 56.80
C ALA A 87 15.72 13.57 56.47
N THR A 88 15.96 13.85 55.19
CA THR A 88 16.58 15.12 54.75
C THR A 88 15.63 15.85 53.80
N ALA A 89 15.30 17.09 54.17
CA ALA A 89 14.47 18.02 53.42
C ALA A 89 15.33 18.76 52.39
N GLY A 90 14.91 18.72 51.13
CA GLY A 90 15.42 19.58 50.07
C GLY A 90 14.24 20.32 49.43
N THR A 91 13.97 21.54 49.90
CA THR A 91 13.07 22.50 49.28
C THR A 91 13.68 23.01 47.97
N GLY A 92 13.28 22.42 46.85
CA GLY A 92 13.45 22.98 45.52
C GLY A 92 12.10 23.46 44.99
N ALA A 93 11.88 24.77 45.02
CA ALA A 93 10.71 25.40 44.41
C ALA A 93 10.74 25.17 42.90
N SER A 94 9.85 24.31 42.40
CA SER A 94 9.68 24.10 40.96
C SER A 94 8.83 25.24 40.40
N ALA A 95 9.47 26.14 39.66
CA ALA A 95 8.79 27.16 38.87
C ALA A 95 7.83 26.49 37.87
N PRO A 96 6.63 27.06 37.60
CA PRO A 96 5.71 26.50 36.63
C PRO A 96 6.32 26.63 35.23
N ARG A 97 6.61 25.49 34.60
CA ARG A 97 6.95 25.41 33.18
C ARG A 97 5.75 25.93 32.39
N PRO A 98 5.89 26.96 31.53
CA PRO A 98 4.83 27.37 30.62
C PRO A 98 4.44 26.16 29.78
N GLY A 99 3.14 25.85 29.77
CA GLY A 99 2.59 24.75 29.01
C GLY A 99 3.03 24.85 27.55
N ALA A 100 3.56 23.75 27.03
CA ALA A 100 3.66 23.56 25.60
C ALA A 100 2.21 23.55 25.07
N GLY A 101 1.76 24.69 24.55
CA GLY A 101 0.58 24.72 23.71
C GLY A 101 0.83 23.73 22.57
N SER A 102 -0.09 22.79 22.39
CA SER A 102 -0.12 21.98 21.19
C SER A 102 -0.26 22.93 20.01
N SER A 103 0.85 23.22 19.32
CA SER A 103 0.81 23.87 18.02
C SER A 103 -0.11 23.01 17.16
N GLY A 104 -1.28 23.55 16.80
CA GLY A 104 -2.11 22.92 15.78
C GLY A 104 -1.24 22.62 14.55
N PRO A 105 -1.62 21.63 13.72
CA PRO A 105 -0.94 21.43 12.44
C PRO A 105 -0.83 22.79 11.73
N SER A 106 0.39 23.13 11.32
CA SER A 106 0.66 24.36 10.57
C SER A 106 -0.30 24.45 9.39
N GLY A 107 -0.87 25.63 9.15
CA GLY A 107 -1.75 25.86 8.01
C GLY A 107 -3.24 25.69 8.25
N VAL A 108 -3.70 25.30 9.45
CA VAL A 108 -5.14 25.24 9.74
C VAL A 108 -5.74 26.65 9.88
N LEU A 109 -6.78 26.90 9.09
CA LEU A 109 -7.58 28.12 9.07
C LEU A 109 -8.97 27.91 9.68
N ARG A 110 -9.50 26.70 9.59
CA ARG A 110 -10.84 26.34 10.08
C ARG A 110 -10.83 24.91 10.61
N SER A 111 -11.50 24.68 11.75
CA SER A 111 -11.74 23.32 12.27
C SER A 111 -13.23 22.99 12.23
N VAL A 112 -13.54 21.73 11.93
CA VAL A 112 -14.90 21.15 11.90
C VAL A 112 -14.86 19.83 12.66
N ASP A 113 -15.58 19.75 13.77
CA ASP A 113 -15.75 18.50 14.51
C ASP A 113 -16.90 17.68 13.90
N VAL A 114 -16.64 16.38 13.68
CA VAL A 114 -17.53 15.47 12.98
C VAL A 114 -17.68 14.19 13.79
N SER A 115 -18.92 13.82 14.12
CA SER A 115 -19.24 12.62 14.90
C SER A 115 -20.14 11.62 14.19
N ASP A 116 -20.57 11.93 12.97
CA ASP A 116 -21.46 11.09 12.17
C ASP A 116 -21.16 11.18 10.67
N VAL A 117 -21.77 10.26 9.90
CA VAL A 117 -21.59 10.15 8.45
C VAL A 117 -22.06 11.42 7.74
N ALA A 118 -23.24 11.94 8.09
CA ALA A 118 -23.79 13.14 7.45
C ALA A 118 -22.93 14.40 7.72
N GLY A 119 -22.30 14.49 8.89
CA GLY A 119 -21.32 15.50 9.23
C GLY A 119 -20.06 15.38 8.38
N LEU A 120 -19.55 14.17 8.17
CA LEU A 120 -18.37 13.95 7.33
C LEU A 120 -18.66 14.30 5.86
N GLU A 121 -19.81 13.90 5.33
CA GLU A 121 -20.24 14.24 3.97
C GLU A 121 -20.27 15.76 3.76
N ARG A 122 -20.90 16.50 4.67
CA ARG A 122 -20.95 17.97 4.62
C ARG A 122 -19.57 18.59 4.77
N ALA A 123 -18.74 18.08 5.68
CA ALA A 123 -17.41 18.62 5.93
C ALA A 123 -16.47 18.43 4.73
N MET A 124 -16.47 17.25 4.10
CA MET A 124 -15.67 17.00 2.90
C MET A 124 -16.15 17.82 1.70
N ALA A 125 -17.47 17.96 1.53
CA ALA A 125 -18.04 18.76 0.44
C ALA A 125 -17.74 20.27 0.58
N ALA A 126 -17.62 20.77 1.82
CA ALA A 126 -17.33 22.17 2.12
C ALA A 126 -15.85 22.46 2.37
N ALA A 127 -14.97 21.48 2.17
CA ALA A 127 -13.55 21.60 2.49
C ALA A 127 -12.88 22.63 1.57
N THR A 128 -12.09 23.52 2.18
CA THR A 128 -11.25 24.52 1.51
C THR A 128 -9.83 24.45 2.07
N PRO A 129 -8.80 25.04 1.43
CA PRO A 129 -7.45 25.10 1.98
C PRO A 129 -7.44 25.50 3.46
N GLY A 130 -6.70 24.75 4.28
CA GLY A 130 -6.60 24.95 5.73
C GLY A 130 -7.77 24.41 6.55
N THR A 131 -8.69 23.63 5.95
CA THR A 131 -9.75 22.95 6.72
C THR A 131 -9.19 21.75 7.46
N LEU A 132 -9.40 21.71 8.76
CA LEU A 132 -9.23 20.52 9.61
C LEU A 132 -10.61 19.89 9.87
N ILE A 133 -10.79 18.66 9.40
CA ILE A 133 -11.94 17.81 9.70
C ILE A 133 -11.51 16.84 10.80
N SER A 134 -12.06 17.03 12.01
CA SER A 134 -11.72 16.25 13.21
C SER A 134 -12.81 15.21 13.49
N LEU A 135 -12.49 13.94 13.30
CA LEU A 135 -13.39 12.81 13.48
C LEU A 135 -13.41 12.35 14.95
N ALA A 136 -14.62 12.19 15.49
CA ALA A 136 -14.84 11.41 16.69
C ALA A 136 -14.67 9.90 16.41
N PRO A 137 -14.48 9.06 17.44
CA PRO A 137 -14.59 7.60 17.28
C PRO A 137 -15.92 7.21 16.62
N GLY A 138 -15.88 6.31 15.64
CA GLY A 138 -17.07 5.91 14.91
C GLY A 138 -16.77 5.16 13.63
N SER A 139 -17.81 4.51 13.07
CA SER A 139 -17.76 3.89 11.76
C SER A 139 -18.37 4.84 10.72
N TYR A 140 -17.57 5.24 9.74
CA TYR A 140 -17.94 6.16 8.68
C TYR A 140 -18.08 5.40 7.36
N VAL A 141 -19.29 4.87 7.13
CA VAL A 141 -19.66 4.17 5.90
C VAL A 141 -20.78 4.96 5.23
N ARG A 142 -20.56 5.40 3.99
CA ARG A 142 -21.60 6.09 3.23
C ARG A 142 -22.78 5.18 2.92
N ALA A 143 -23.93 5.80 2.65
CA ALA A 143 -25.09 5.08 2.12
C ALA A 143 -24.70 4.27 0.87
N GLY A 144 -25.13 3.01 0.83
CA GLY A 144 -24.78 2.07 -0.23
C GLY A 144 -23.31 1.60 -0.23
N GLY A 145 -22.52 1.95 0.78
CA GLY A 145 -21.12 1.55 0.90
C GLY A 145 -20.19 2.12 -0.17
N GLN A 146 -20.49 3.33 -0.63
CA GLN A 146 -19.71 4.06 -1.64
C GLN A 146 -18.43 4.68 -1.05
N ARG A 147 -17.40 4.90 -1.88
CA ARG A 147 -16.09 5.47 -1.48
C ARG A 147 -16.09 6.93 -1.04
N TRP A 148 -15.46 7.30 0.07
CA TRP A 148 -15.23 8.73 0.42
C TRP A 148 -14.42 9.44 -0.67
N SER A 149 -14.82 10.67 -1.04
CA SER A 149 -14.17 11.43 -2.12
C SER A 149 -13.54 12.71 -1.60
N ALA A 150 -12.23 12.80 -1.67
CA ALA A 150 -11.42 13.96 -1.30
C ALA A 150 -10.99 14.71 -2.57
N THR A 151 -11.85 15.60 -3.04
CA THR A 151 -11.71 16.26 -4.37
C THR A 151 -11.33 17.73 -4.30
N ALA A 152 -11.47 18.38 -3.14
CA ALA A 152 -11.09 19.79 -2.98
C ALA A 152 -9.57 19.93 -2.93
N ASP A 153 -9.02 21.04 -3.41
CA ASP A 153 -7.58 21.29 -3.34
C ASP A 153 -7.22 22.04 -2.07
N GLY A 154 -6.26 21.49 -1.31
CA GLY A 154 -5.47 22.24 -0.34
C GLY A 154 -4.28 22.93 -1.01
N THR A 155 -3.40 23.49 -0.19
CA THR A 155 -2.10 24.02 -0.64
C THR A 155 -1.00 23.53 0.28
N ALA A 156 0.27 23.67 -0.12
CA ALA A 156 1.40 23.31 0.73
C ALA A 156 1.38 24.05 2.09
N ASP A 157 0.99 25.33 2.09
CA ASP A 157 0.90 26.15 3.30
C ASP A 157 -0.40 25.93 4.10
N HIS A 158 -1.46 25.51 3.41
CA HIS A 158 -2.80 25.30 3.98
C HIS A 158 -3.39 23.98 3.45
N PRO A 159 -2.90 22.82 3.91
CA PRO A 159 -3.44 21.53 3.51
C PRO A 159 -4.87 21.34 4.03
N ILE A 160 -5.61 20.41 3.41
CA ILE A 160 -6.87 19.93 3.97
C ILE A 160 -6.56 18.68 4.81
N VAL A 161 -6.90 18.71 6.10
CA VAL A 161 -6.55 17.65 7.04
C VAL A 161 -7.81 16.89 7.44
N LEU A 162 -7.83 15.58 7.22
CA LEU A 162 -8.80 14.65 7.79
C LEU A 162 -8.12 13.84 8.89
N ARG A 163 -8.51 14.10 10.14
CA ARG A 163 -7.85 13.55 11.32
C ARG A 163 -8.85 12.81 12.20
N GLY A 164 -8.46 11.67 12.75
CA GLY A 164 -9.24 10.97 13.77
C GLY A 164 -8.36 10.05 14.62
N PRO A 165 -8.88 9.52 15.73
CA PRO A 165 -8.26 8.38 16.39
C PRO A 165 -8.39 7.13 15.50
N ARG A 166 -7.61 6.08 15.75
CA ARG A 166 -7.77 4.77 15.05
C ARG A 166 -9.18 4.19 15.14
N THR A 167 -9.92 4.56 16.17
CA THR A 167 -11.33 4.16 16.33
C THR A 167 -12.31 4.94 15.44
N ALA A 168 -11.84 5.93 14.67
CA ALA A 168 -12.57 6.53 13.55
C ALA A 168 -12.21 5.76 12.28
N VAL A 169 -13.15 4.98 11.76
CA VAL A 169 -12.92 4.03 10.66
C VAL A 169 -13.67 4.48 9.43
N LEU A 170 -12.95 4.81 8.36
CA LEU A 170 -13.53 4.99 7.02
C LEU A 170 -13.56 3.63 6.32
N ALA A 171 -14.73 3.27 5.78
CA ALA A 171 -14.94 1.99 5.12
C ALA A 171 -15.95 2.08 3.98
N SER A 172 -15.96 1.04 3.13
CA SER A 172 -16.95 0.84 2.06
C SER A 172 -17.86 -0.36 2.38
N ALA A 173 -18.57 -0.91 1.39
CA ALA A 173 -19.43 -2.10 1.56
C ALA A 173 -18.68 -3.40 1.92
N GLY A 174 -17.34 -3.39 1.92
CA GLY A 174 -16.51 -4.55 2.24
C GLY A 174 -15.39 -4.78 1.21
N PRO A 175 -14.60 -5.87 1.37
CA PRO A 175 -13.48 -6.19 0.49
C PRO A 175 -13.82 -6.39 -1.01
N SER A 176 -15.08 -6.63 -1.35
CA SER A 176 -15.55 -6.68 -2.75
C SER A 176 -16.31 -5.42 -3.19
N GLY A 177 -16.33 -4.38 -2.35
CA GLY A 177 -17.06 -3.13 -2.55
C GLY A 177 -16.24 -2.10 -3.32
N ASP A 178 -16.51 -0.83 -3.01
CA ASP A 178 -15.77 0.32 -3.55
C ASP A 178 -14.49 0.59 -2.73
N TYR A 179 -13.72 1.60 -3.13
CA TYR A 179 -12.58 2.11 -2.36
C TYR A 179 -13.07 2.67 -1.01
N ALA A 180 -12.23 2.70 0.03
CA ALA A 180 -12.61 3.41 1.26
C ALA A 180 -12.45 4.92 1.06
N LEU A 181 -11.32 5.36 0.52
CA LEU A 181 -11.02 6.75 0.23
C LEU A 181 -10.45 6.91 -1.18
N PHE A 182 -11.02 7.84 -1.95
CA PHE A 182 -10.57 8.24 -3.27
C PHE A 182 -10.16 9.71 -3.24
N VAL A 183 -8.89 9.97 -3.54
CA VAL A 183 -8.27 11.30 -3.46
C VAL A 183 -7.87 11.74 -4.85
N THR A 184 -8.38 12.90 -5.24
CA THR A 184 -8.01 13.57 -6.50
C THR A 184 -7.62 15.04 -6.28
N GLY A 185 -7.93 15.61 -5.12
CA GLY A 185 -7.52 16.97 -4.78
C GLY A 185 -6.10 17.02 -4.24
N ASP A 186 -5.47 18.19 -4.34
CA ASP A 186 -4.11 18.43 -3.87
C ASP A 186 -4.02 18.61 -2.34
N HIS A 187 -2.86 18.28 -1.76
CA HIS A 187 -2.51 18.56 -0.37
C HIS A 187 -3.54 18.08 0.68
N TRP A 188 -4.10 16.89 0.49
CA TRP A 188 -4.85 16.18 1.52
C TRP A 188 -3.93 15.45 2.49
N HIS A 189 -4.12 15.67 3.78
CA HIS A 189 -3.41 14.98 4.86
C HIS A 189 -4.39 14.12 5.65
N ILE A 190 -4.16 12.81 5.67
CA ILE A 190 -4.96 11.82 6.38
C ILE A 190 -4.18 11.36 7.59
N GLU A 191 -4.74 11.56 8.79
CA GLU A 191 -3.97 11.44 10.03
C GLU A 191 -4.68 10.60 11.10
N GLY A 192 -3.98 9.57 11.60
CA GLY A 192 -4.33 8.82 12.82
C GLY A 192 -5.53 7.86 12.74
N LEU A 193 -6.44 8.07 11.79
CA LEU A 193 -7.65 7.26 11.60
C LEU A 193 -7.37 5.88 11.01
N SER A 194 -8.40 5.04 10.94
CA SER A 194 -8.33 3.74 10.27
C SER A 194 -9.08 3.73 8.92
N ILE A 195 -8.55 2.98 7.97
CA ILE A 195 -9.14 2.64 6.67
C ILE A 195 -9.38 1.14 6.64
N SER A 196 -10.61 0.68 6.41
CA SER A 196 -10.90 -0.76 6.43
C SER A 196 -12.08 -1.18 5.58
N ASN A 197 -12.24 -2.50 5.37
CA ASN A 197 -13.40 -3.13 4.72
C ASN A 197 -13.73 -2.47 3.37
N ALA A 198 -12.76 -2.47 2.46
CA ALA A 198 -12.92 -1.90 1.12
C ALA A 198 -12.18 -2.71 0.07
N SER A 199 -12.51 -2.54 -1.22
CA SER A 199 -11.74 -3.18 -2.29
C SER A 199 -10.32 -2.62 -2.35
N THR A 200 -10.17 -1.31 -2.33
CA THR A 200 -8.89 -0.60 -2.21
C THR A 200 -8.97 0.32 -0.98
N GLY A 201 -7.90 0.42 -0.20
CA GLY A 201 -7.88 1.30 0.97
C GLY A 201 -7.94 2.78 0.57
N ILE A 202 -6.83 3.31 0.07
CA ILE A 202 -6.73 4.68 -0.41
C ILE A 202 -6.24 4.69 -1.87
N ALA A 203 -7.05 5.19 -2.78
CA ALA A 203 -6.64 5.44 -4.16
C ALA A 203 -6.37 6.93 -4.36
N VAL A 204 -5.16 7.27 -4.80
CA VAL A 204 -4.66 8.64 -5.01
C VAL A 204 -4.37 8.82 -6.50
N GLU A 205 -5.08 9.73 -7.15
CA GLU A 205 -5.00 9.96 -8.59
C GLU A 205 -4.73 11.42 -8.92
N GLY A 206 -3.64 11.70 -9.63
CA GLY A 206 -3.37 13.05 -10.16
C GLY A 206 -3.11 14.12 -9.11
N THR A 207 -2.89 13.72 -7.86
CA THR A 207 -2.66 14.60 -6.71
C THR A 207 -1.19 14.97 -6.53
N SER A 208 -0.93 16.20 -6.11
CA SER A 208 0.32 16.66 -5.51
C SER A 208 0.21 16.79 -3.99
N GLY A 209 1.23 16.34 -3.26
CA GLY A 209 1.37 16.66 -1.83
C GLY A 209 0.47 15.88 -0.87
N PHE A 210 -0.13 14.76 -1.29
CA PHE A 210 -0.91 13.89 -0.40
C PHE A 210 -0.04 13.27 0.71
N GLN A 211 -0.57 13.16 1.93
CA GLN A 211 0.11 12.48 3.03
C GLN A 211 -0.85 11.60 3.81
N ALA A 212 -0.49 10.34 4.04
CA ALA A 212 -1.09 9.49 5.05
C ALA A 212 -0.10 9.28 6.20
N THR A 213 -0.44 9.74 7.41
CA THR A 213 0.46 9.65 8.58
C THR A 213 -0.21 8.97 9.76
N SER A 214 0.46 7.96 10.32
CA SER A 214 -0.04 7.19 11.49
C SER A 214 -1.41 6.56 11.26
N VAL A 215 -1.74 6.25 10.00
CA VAL A 215 -3.00 5.61 9.60
C VAL A 215 -2.87 4.10 9.78
N ASP A 216 -3.98 3.44 10.07
CA ASP A 216 -4.07 1.98 10.13
C ASP A 216 -4.97 1.50 8.97
N ILE A 217 -4.41 0.74 8.04
CA ILE A 217 -5.07 0.33 6.79
C ILE A 217 -5.12 -1.19 6.76
N GLY A 218 -6.32 -1.78 6.78
CA GLY A 218 -6.41 -3.23 6.65
C GLY A 218 -7.78 -3.83 6.44
N ARG A 219 -7.81 -5.13 6.19
CA ARG A 219 -8.98 -5.87 5.67
C ARG A 219 -9.42 -5.35 4.30
N ILE A 220 -8.48 -5.35 3.36
CA ILE A 220 -8.64 -4.79 2.03
C ILE A 220 -8.69 -5.91 0.99
N GLY A 221 -9.59 -5.80 0.01
CA GLY A 221 -9.79 -6.82 -1.02
C GLY A 221 -8.64 -6.95 -2.00
N GLN A 222 -8.07 -5.82 -2.38
CA GLN A 222 -6.97 -5.62 -3.30
C GLN A 222 -5.87 -4.83 -2.57
N GLU A 223 -5.38 -3.73 -3.13
CA GLU A 223 -4.24 -2.97 -2.65
C GLU A 223 -4.58 -1.97 -1.53
N GLY A 224 -3.65 -1.80 -0.58
CA GLY A 224 -3.83 -0.91 0.56
C GLY A 224 -3.83 0.57 0.16
N VAL A 225 -2.78 1.04 -0.51
CA VAL A 225 -2.67 2.40 -1.04
C VAL A 225 -2.19 2.36 -2.48
N HIS A 226 -2.84 3.08 -3.38
CA HIS A 226 -2.47 3.16 -4.80
C HIS A 226 -2.20 4.61 -5.21
N PHE A 227 -0.97 4.91 -5.61
CA PHE A 227 -0.60 6.18 -6.23
C PHE A 227 -0.55 6.01 -7.74
N ARG A 228 -1.36 6.75 -8.50
CA ARG A 228 -1.34 6.66 -9.97
C ARG A 228 -1.72 7.98 -10.62
N ARG A 229 -1.81 7.99 -11.95
CA ARG A 229 -2.18 9.17 -12.74
C ARG A 229 -1.27 10.36 -12.47
N CYS A 230 0.03 10.09 -12.38
CA CYS A 230 1.04 11.12 -12.19
C CYS A 230 0.93 11.85 -10.85
N ALA A 231 0.48 11.14 -9.81
CA ALA A 231 0.57 11.62 -8.46
C ALA A 231 2.03 11.94 -8.10
N GLN A 232 2.25 13.03 -7.38
CA GLN A 232 3.61 13.49 -7.06
C GLN A 232 3.74 14.01 -5.64
N ASP A 233 4.95 13.95 -5.11
CA ASP A 233 5.29 14.53 -3.80
C ASP A 233 4.38 14.01 -2.66
N ALA A 234 3.95 12.76 -2.78
CA ALA A 234 3.00 12.14 -1.87
C ALA A 234 3.67 11.09 -0.98
N SER A 235 3.03 10.76 0.15
CA SER A 235 3.64 9.88 1.13
C SER A 235 2.69 9.03 1.96
N VAL A 236 3.20 7.89 2.43
CA VAL A 236 2.63 7.06 3.49
C VAL A 236 3.70 6.88 4.56
N ILE A 237 3.45 7.42 5.75
CA ILE A 237 4.45 7.59 6.80
C ILE A 237 3.95 7.03 8.13
N ASN A 238 4.80 6.29 8.85
CA ASN A 238 4.57 5.79 10.21
C ASN A 238 3.22 5.06 10.39
N SER A 239 2.73 4.43 9.33
CA SER A 239 1.41 3.79 9.25
C SER A 239 1.52 2.27 9.38
N VAL A 240 0.40 1.61 9.62
CA VAL A 240 0.30 0.14 9.62
C VAL A 240 -0.56 -0.26 8.43
N ILE A 241 -0.03 -1.12 7.56
CA ILE A 241 -0.75 -1.66 6.41
C ILE A 241 -0.81 -3.18 6.59
N HIS A 242 -2.00 -3.76 6.60
CA HIS A 242 -2.13 -5.19 6.87
C HIS A 242 -3.35 -5.85 6.22
N ASP A 243 -3.27 -7.17 6.03
CA ASP A 243 -4.38 -8.00 5.54
C ASP A 243 -5.02 -7.44 4.26
N THR A 244 -4.20 -7.29 3.22
CA THR A 244 -4.58 -6.87 1.86
C THR A 244 -4.71 -8.09 0.94
N GLY A 245 -5.37 -7.93 -0.21
CA GLY A 245 -5.59 -9.01 -1.17
C GLY A 245 -6.58 -10.08 -0.71
N LEU A 246 -7.53 -9.74 0.16
CA LEU A 246 -8.52 -10.67 0.68
C LEU A 246 -9.48 -11.23 -0.38
N THR A 247 -9.64 -10.54 -1.51
CA THR A 247 -10.53 -10.97 -2.61
C THR A 247 -9.76 -11.21 -3.90
N GLN A 248 -8.69 -10.47 -4.15
CA GLN A 248 -7.80 -10.68 -5.29
C GLN A 248 -6.34 -10.68 -4.83
N PRO A 249 -5.79 -11.83 -4.43
CA PRO A 249 -4.48 -11.89 -3.79
C PRO A 249 -3.31 -11.42 -4.67
N GLY A 250 -3.47 -11.47 -6.00
CA GLY A 250 -2.50 -10.97 -6.98
C GLY A 250 -2.52 -9.46 -7.22
N TYR A 251 -3.51 -8.75 -6.67
CA TYR A 251 -3.57 -7.28 -6.63
C TYR A 251 -3.60 -6.80 -5.19
N GLY A 252 -3.00 -7.58 -4.28
CA GLY A 252 -3.07 -7.38 -2.85
C GLY A 252 -1.91 -6.59 -2.29
N GLU A 253 -1.32 -5.66 -3.03
CA GLU A 253 -0.12 -4.95 -2.62
C GLU A 253 -0.37 -4.07 -1.39
N GLY A 254 0.65 -3.87 -0.55
CA GLY A 254 0.54 -2.94 0.56
C GLY A 254 0.46 -1.49 0.05
N VAL A 255 1.45 -1.10 -0.74
CA VAL A 255 1.49 0.15 -1.50
C VAL A 255 1.83 -0.14 -2.96
N TYR A 256 0.98 0.32 -3.87
CA TYR A 256 1.16 0.25 -5.32
C TYR A 256 1.51 1.65 -5.85
N VAL A 257 2.62 1.78 -6.59
CA VAL A 257 3.07 3.06 -7.15
C VAL A 257 3.15 3.04 -8.66
N GLY A 258 2.43 3.94 -9.31
CA GLY A 258 2.31 4.09 -10.74
C GLY A 258 1.26 3.17 -11.34
N SER A 259 1.44 2.87 -12.63
CA SER A 259 0.58 1.95 -13.39
C SER A 259 1.46 1.06 -14.25
N ALA A 260 1.12 -0.22 -14.36
CA ALA A 260 1.77 -1.09 -15.33
C ALA A 260 1.59 -0.56 -16.77
N GLN A 261 2.55 -0.81 -17.65
CA GLN A 261 2.61 -0.28 -19.03
C GLN A 261 1.31 -0.48 -19.79
N GLY A 262 0.70 -1.66 -19.65
CA GLY A 262 -0.58 -1.99 -20.31
C GLY A 262 -1.75 -1.09 -19.92
N HIS A 263 -1.64 -0.34 -18.82
CA HIS A 263 -2.67 0.58 -18.33
C HIS A 263 -2.32 2.06 -18.53
N TRP A 264 -1.18 2.38 -19.15
CA TRP A 264 -0.81 3.77 -19.39
C TRP A 264 -1.77 4.50 -20.33
N GLY A 265 -2.50 3.80 -21.20
CA GLY A 265 -3.57 4.41 -22.00
C GLY A 265 -4.74 4.96 -21.17
N THR A 266 -4.95 4.41 -19.97
CA THR A 266 -6.04 4.79 -19.05
C THR A 266 -5.59 5.71 -17.92
N TYR A 267 -4.37 5.50 -17.43
CA TYR A 267 -3.82 6.21 -16.26
C TYR A 267 -2.58 7.04 -16.57
N GLY A 268 -2.13 7.10 -17.82
CA GLY A 268 -1.03 7.97 -18.21
C GLY A 268 -1.44 9.45 -18.22
N CYS A 269 -0.47 10.33 -18.05
CA CYS A 269 -0.63 11.77 -18.26
C CYS A 269 0.14 12.19 -19.52
N SER A 270 1.13 13.08 -19.39
CA SER A 270 1.98 13.52 -20.49
C SER A 270 2.73 12.35 -21.13
N ALA A 271 2.73 12.32 -22.48
CA ALA A 271 3.29 11.26 -23.31
C ALA A 271 2.65 9.87 -23.10
N GLY A 272 1.45 9.80 -22.48
CA GLY A 272 0.74 8.54 -22.27
C GLY A 272 1.49 7.56 -21.38
N ILE A 273 2.16 8.06 -20.35
CA ILE A 273 2.87 7.28 -19.32
C ILE A 273 2.37 7.75 -17.95
N ASP A 274 2.19 6.83 -17.01
CA ASP A 274 1.99 7.20 -15.61
C ASP A 274 3.32 7.64 -15.00
N ARG A 275 3.51 8.96 -14.89
CA ARG A 275 4.71 9.62 -14.37
C ARG A 275 4.66 9.88 -12.87
N THR A 276 4.00 9.00 -12.11
CA THR A 276 3.94 9.09 -10.65
C THR A 276 5.36 9.14 -10.07
N THR A 277 5.67 10.13 -9.23
CA THR A 277 7.06 10.49 -8.90
C THR A 277 7.22 11.02 -7.48
N ARG A 278 8.42 10.86 -6.90
CA ARG A 278 8.76 11.39 -5.55
C ARG A 278 7.80 10.90 -4.46
N ILE A 279 7.36 9.64 -4.58
CA ILE A 279 6.54 8.97 -3.58
C ILE A 279 7.43 8.48 -2.43
N THR A 280 7.03 8.77 -1.20
CA THR A 280 7.75 8.35 0.00
C THR A 280 6.94 7.33 0.80
N VAL A 281 7.48 6.12 0.95
CA VAL A 281 6.95 5.07 1.82
C VAL A 281 7.94 4.89 2.98
N GLN A 282 7.61 5.44 4.16
CA GLN A 282 8.58 5.54 5.25
C GLN A 282 8.06 5.12 6.63
N GLY A 283 8.85 4.35 7.37
CA GLY A 283 8.58 4.05 8.78
C GLY A 283 7.33 3.22 9.02
N ASN A 284 6.78 2.59 7.98
CA ASN A 284 5.54 1.83 8.07
C ASN A 284 5.79 0.40 8.53
N THR A 285 4.75 -0.24 9.06
CA THR A 285 4.74 -1.70 9.28
C THR A 285 3.77 -2.36 8.32
N PHE A 286 4.24 -3.37 7.60
CA PHE A 286 3.46 -4.18 6.67
C PHE A 286 3.27 -5.59 7.23
N ARG A 287 2.04 -6.11 7.26
CA ARG A 287 1.77 -7.47 7.76
C ARG A 287 0.75 -8.21 6.90
N ASN A 288 0.98 -9.50 6.61
CA ASN A 288 0.01 -10.34 5.90
C ASN A 288 -0.47 -9.72 4.57
N ILE A 289 0.47 -9.32 3.73
CA ILE A 289 0.19 -8.75 2.40
C ILE A 289 0.36 -9.87 1.37
N THR A 290 -0.69 -10.20 0.62
CA THR A 290 -0.65 -11.34 -0.30
C THR A 290 0.25 -11.10 -1.51
N ALA A 291 0.31 -9.86 -2.00
CA ALA A 291 1.28 -9.40 -2.98
C ALA A 291 2.42 -8.61 -2.30
N GLU A 292 3.26 -7.93 -3.06
CA GLU A 292 4.39 -7.18 -2.56
C GLU A 292 3.94 -6.15 -1.49
N GLY A 293 4.78 -5.96 -0.46
CA GLY A 293 4.57 -4.88 0.49
C GLY A 293 4.60 -3.52 -0.19
N VAL A 294 5.54 -3.33 -1.11
CA VAL A 294 5.56 -2.20 -2.05
C VAL A 294 5.88 -2.71 -3.46
N ASP A 295 5.00 -2.44 -4.43
CA ASP A 295 5.26 -2.64 -5.86
C ASP A 295 5.35 -1.29 -6.57
N VAL A 296 6.52 -1.04 -7.14
CA VAL A 296 6.81 0.17 -7.90
C VAL A 296 6.79 -0.19 -9.38
N LYS A 297 5.82 0.31 -10.13
CA LYS A 297 5.72 0.08 -11.57
C LYS A 297 6.66 0.97 -12.38
N GLU A 298 6.95 0.53 -13.60
CA GLU A 298 7.58 1.32 -14.65
C GLU A 298 6.81 2.63 -14.91
N GLY A 299 7.50 3.66 -15.36
CA GLY A 299 6.92 5.02 -15.47
C GLY A 299 7.22 5.90 -14.26
N THR A 300 7.56 5.29 -13.11
CA THR A 300 7.78 6.00 -11.86
C THR A 300 9.25 6.28 -11.55
N ASP A 301 9.53 7.40 -10.89
CA ASP A 301 10.91 7.75 -10.51
C ASP A 301 11.07 8.53 -9.19
N ARG A 302 12.32 8.56 -8.72
CA ARG A 302 12.79 9.43 -7.61
C ARG A 302 12.03 9.22 -6.29
N GLY A 303 11.45 8.03 -6.09
CA GLY A 303 10.78 7.66 -4.85
C GLY A 303 11.72 7.11 -3.78
N VAL A 304 11.18 6.95 -2.58
CA VAL A 304 11.90 6.49 -1.39
C VAL A 304 11.09 5.41 -0.69
N ILE A 305 11.74 4.29 -0.37
CA ILE A 305 11.22 3.25 0.51
C ILE A 305 12.20 3.11 1.68
N ARG A 306 11.86 3.66 2.85
CA ARG A 306 12.82 3.81 3.95
C ARG A 306 12.31 3.35 5.31
N GLY A 307 13.11 2.56 6.01
CA GLY A 307 12.88 2.27 7.42
C GLY A 307 11.56 1.54 7.71
N ASN A 308 11.01 0.81 6.74
CA ASN A 308 9.78 0.04 6.92
C ASN A 308 10.10 -1.37 7.48
N ASP A 309 9.15 -1.96 8.21
CA ASP A 309 9.18 -3.37 8.65
C ASP A 309 8.17 -4.18 7.83
N PHE A 310 8.66 -5.10 7.00
CA PHE A 310 7.87 -6.01 6.17
C PHE A 310 7.83 -7.39 6.81
N ASP A 311 6.65 -7.81 7.25
CA ASP A 311 6.41 -9.04 7.99
C ASP A 311 5.42 -9.95 7.24
N GLY A 312 5.96 -10.95 6.53
CA GLY A 312 5.12 -11.89 5.78
C GLY A 312 4.34 -11.22 4.65
N THR A 313 5.08 -10.61 3.72
CA THR A 313 4.55 -9.95 2.51
C THR A 313 4.95 -10.70 1.24
N GLY A 314 4.18 -10.55 0.15
CA GLY A 314 4.51 -11.12 -1.17
C GLY A 314 4.37 -12.63 -1.28
N PHE A 315 3.52 -13.24 -0.47
CA PHE A 315 3.56 -14.69 -0.27
C PHE A 315 2.62 -15.50 -1.18
N SER A 316 1.72 -14.87 -1.95
CA SER A 316 0.65 -15.58 -2.66
C SER A 316 1.12 -16.33 -3.90
N GLY A 317 2.12 -15.83 -4.61
CA GLY A 317 2.59 -16.36 -5.91
C GLY A 317 1.66 -16.07 -7.08
N VAL A 318 0.48 -15.48 -6.84
CA VAL A 318 -0.44 -15.05 -7.90
C VAL A 318 0.18 -13.84 -8.58
N THR A 319 0.07 -13.74 -9.91
CA THR A 319 0.63 -12.63 -10.71
C THR A 319 2.11 -12.32 -10.42
N TYR A 320 2.88 -13.35 -10.07
CA TYR A 320 4.31 -13.28 -9.72
C TYR A 320 4.63 -12.60 -8.38
N ALA A 321 3.64 -12.46 -7.50
CA ALA A 321 3.84 -12.00 -6.13
C ALA A 321 4.75 -12.97 -5.35
N ASP A 322 6.04 -12.69 -5.31
CA ASP A 322 7.04 -13.56 -4.70
C ASP A 322 8.18 -12.82 -3.96
N SER A 323 8.01 -11.52 -3.69
CA SER A 323 8.99 -10.72 -2.94
C SER A 323 8.36 -9.70 -1.98
N ALA A 324 9.14 -9.17 -1.04
CA ALA A 324 8.61 -8.15 -0.12
C ALA A 324 8.50 -6.77 -0.79
N ILE A 325 9.44 -6.46 -1.68
CA ILE A 325 9.52 -5.20 -2.43
C ILE A 325 9.89 -5.53 -3.87
N GLU A 326 9.13 -5.00 -4.83
CA GLU A 326 9.43 -5.11 -6.26
C GLU A 326 9.58 -3.71 -6.88
N LEU A 327 10.66 -3.51 -7.66
CA LEU A 327 10.93 -2.24 -8.34
C LEU A 327 11.05 -2.42 -9.85
N LYS A 328 10.22 -1.68 -10.58
CA LYS A 328 10.29 -1.48 -12.04
C LYS A 328 10.51 -0.02 -12.42
N GLY A 329 10.43 0.89 -11.44
CA GLY A 329 10.74 2.31 -11.57
C GLY A 329 12.24 2.63 -11.67
N ARG A 330 12.57 3.91 -11.73
CA ARG A 330 13.94 4.41 -11.89
C ARG A 330 14.37 5.37 -10.78
N GLY A 331 15.63 5.30 -10.35
CA GLY A 331 16.18 6.29 -9.42
C GLY A 331 15.57 6.24 -8.03
N TRP A 332 15.09 5.07 -7.60
CA TRP A 332 14.52 4.86 -6.27
C TRP A 332 15.61 4.64 -5.23
N LEU A 333 15.38 5.14 -4.01
CA LEU A 333 16.17 4.82 -2.83
C LEU A 333 15.42 3.81 -1.96
N VAL A 334 16.01 2.63 -1.76
CA VAL A 334 15.51 1.62 -0.82
C VAL A 334 16.50 1.45 0.32
N GLU A 335 16.13 1.97 1.49
CA GLU A 335 17.08 2.17 2.58
C GLU A 335 16.56 1.70 3.95
N GLY A 336 17.39 0.94 4.67
CA GLY A 336 17.15 0.71 6.10
C GLY A 336 15.89 -0.10 6.40
N ASN A 337 15.32 -0.80 5.41
CA ASN A 337 14.11 -1.60 5.60
C ASN A 337 14.47 -2.94 6.25
N ARG A 338 13.55 -3.46 7.05
CA ARG A 338 13.62 -4.81 7.62
C ARG A 338 12.58 -5.67 6.92
N VAL A 339 13.01 -6.79 6.33
CA VAL A 339 12.19 -7.75 5.61
C VAL A 339 12.31 -9.09 6.31
N ARG A 340 11.21 -9.70 6.74
CA ARG A 340 11.24 -10.92 7.56
C ARG A 340 10.04 -11.83 7.33
N ASN A 341 10.15 -13.04 7.85
CA ASN A 341 9.12 -14.07 7.80
C ASN A 341 8.66 -14.42 6.37
N PRO A 342 9.60 -14.78 5.45
CA PRO A 342 9.22 -15.31 4.15
C PRO A 342 8.33 -16.55 4.30
N ARG A 343 7.33 -16.68 3.44
CA ARG A 343 6.43 -17.84 3.40
C ARG A 343 5.81 -18.01 2.02
N GLY A 344 5.06 -19.10 1.85
CA GLY A 344 4.30 -19.34 0.62
C GLY A 344 5.22 -19.34 -0.61
N ALA A 345 4.89 -18.52 -1.59
CA ALA A 345 5.60 -18.45 -2.86
C ALA A 345 6.88 -17.60 -2.83
N ASN A 346 7.22 -16.93 -1.71
CA ASN A 346 8.37 -16.03 -1.65
C ASN A 346 9.66 -16.67 -2.19
N VAL A 347 10.36 -15.95 -3.08
CA VAL A 347 11.64 -16.36 -3.67
C VAL A 347 12.78 -15.50 -3.15
N ASP A 348 12.73 -14.18 -3.39
CA ASP A 348 13.78 -13.23 -3.01
C ASP A 348 13.22 -12.14 -2.09
N GLY A 349 14.07 -11.56 -1.23
CA GLY A 349 13.63 -10.49 -0.33
C GLY A 349 13.19 -9.23 -1.08
N ILE A 350 14.03 -8.76 -2.00
CA ILE A 350 13.79 -7.58 -2.84
C ILE A 350 14.11 -7.92 -4.29
N GLN A 351 13.23 -7.52 -5.21
CA GLN A 351 13.41 -7.75 -6.64
C GLN A 351 13.38 -6.46 -7.45
N LEU A 352 14.22 -6.42 -8.49
CA LEU A 352 14.25 -5.34 -9.46
C LEU A 352 14.08 -5.90 -10.87
N PHE A 353 13.16 -5.30 -11.62
CA PHE A 353 12.82 -5.67 -12.99
C PHE A 353 12.90 -4.49 -13.95
N ARG A 354 13.19 -4.76 -15.22
CA ARG A 354 12.87 -3.84 -16.33
C ARG A 354 11.78 -4.44 -17.18
N VAL A 355 10.61 -3.82 -17.15
CA VAL A 355 9.48 -4.17 -18.04
C VAL A 355 9.56 -3.36 -19.34
N VAL A 356 9.93 -2.08 -19.24
CA VAL A 356 10.00 -1.15 -20.40
C VAL A 356 11.40 -0.54 -20.49
N ASP A 357 11.93 -0.42 -21.70
CA ASP A 357 13.22 0.22 -21.94
C ASP A 357 13.24 1.66 -21.41
N GLY A 358 14.37 2.04 -20.80
CA GLY A 358 14.53 3.33 -20.10
C GLY A 358 14.09 3.33 -18.63
N TRP A 359 13.45 2.25 -18.14
CA TRP A 359 13.04 2.08 -16.74
C TRP A 359 13.80 0.93 -16.04
N GLY A 360 13.55 0.73 -14.74
CA GLY A 360 14.17 -0.31 -13.92
C GLY A 360 15.62 -0.04 -13.47
N GLY A 361 16.22 1.10 -13.85
CA GLY A 361 17.63 1.46 -13.59
C GLY A 361 17.84 2.54 -12.52
N GLY A 362 19.10 2.85 -12.23
CA GLY A 362 19.53 3.94 -11.34
C GLY A 362 19.07 3.81 -9.89
N ASN A 363 18.55 2.66 -9.48
CA ASN A 363 18.04 2.45 -8.13
C ASN A 363 19.19 2.17 -7.16
N THR A 364 19.10 2.69 -5.94
CA THR A 364 20.09 2.48 -4.87
C THR A 364 19.45 1.73 -3.71
N LEU A 365 20.03 0.60 -3.34
CA LEU A 365 19.64 -0.22 -2.21
C LEU A 365 20.76 -0.22 -1.17
N ARG A 366 20.48 0.21 0.06
CA ARG A 366 21.49 0.24 1.12
C ARG A 366 20.90 -0.04 2.50
N SER A 367 21.69 -0.66 3.36
CA SER A 367 21.36 -0.86 4.77
C SER A 367 20.06 -1.65 5.03
N ASN A 368 19.56 -2.39 4.04
CA ASN A 368 18.37 -3.24 4.20
C ASN A 368 18.76 -4.55 4.88
N ARG A 369 17.89 -5.06 5.75
CA ARG A 369 18.06 -6.33 6.45
C ARG A 369 16.98 -7.30 6.02
N ILE A 370 17.39 -8.35 5.34
CA ILE A 370 16.53 -9.44 4.88
C ILE A 370 16.78 -10.64 5.81
N GLU A 371 15.80 -10.93 6.65
CA GLU A 371 15.83 -11.95 7.68
C GLU A 371 15.00 -13.17 7.27
N GLY A 372 15.35 -14.33 7.83
CA GLY A 372 14.69 -15.60 7.52
C GLY A 372 15.29 -16.34 6.32
N ALA A 373 14.86 -17.58 6.13
CA ALA A 373 15.37 -18.46 5.09
C ALA A 373 14.66 -18.23 3.76
N TRP A 374 15.22 -17.35 2.93
CA TRP A 374 14.72 -17.09 1.58
C TRP A 374 15.25 -18.15 0.59
N PRO A 375 14.41 -18.80 -0.23
CA PRO A 375 14.87 -19.82 -1.19
C PRO A 375 15.82 -19.27 -2.27
N GLY A 376 15.69 -17.98 -2.59
CA GLY A 376 16.50 -17.24 -3.54
C GLY A 376 17.61 -16.42 -2.88
N PHE A 377 17.75 -15.19 -3.36
CA PHE A 377 18.71 -14.20 -2.89
C PHE A 377 18.05 -13.20 -1.94
N GLY A 378 18.86 -12.47 -1.19
CA GLY A 378 18.35 -11.29 -0.46
C GLY A 378 17.82 -10.23 -1.42
N ILE A 379 18.58 -9.95 -2.49
CA ILE A 379 18.29 -8.94 -3.51
C ILE A 379 18.59 -9.54 -4.89
N ARG A 380 17.62 -9.46 -5.81
CA ARG A 380 17.79 -9.90 -7.21
C ARG A 380 17.59 -8.76 -8.19
N LEU A 381 18.61 -8.49 -9.01
CA LEU A 381 18.58 -7.47 -10.07
C LEU A 381 18.35 -8.13 -11.43
N SER A 382 17.37 -7.69 -12.21
CA SER A 382 17.12 -8.20 -13.57
C SER A 382 16.56 -7.10 -14.49
N PRO A 383 17.16 -6.75 -15.63
CA PRO A 383 18.43 -7.22 -16.18
C PRO A 383 19.61 -6.46 -15.58
N THR A 384 20.77 -6.55 -16.22
CA THR A 384 21.95 -5.76 -15.84
C THR A 384 21.73 -4.30 -16.23
N LEU A 385 21.63 -3.44 -15.23
CA LEU A 385 21.48 -1.99 -15.34
C LEU A 385 22.43 -1.31 -14.35
N ASP A 386 22.35 0.02 -14.25
CA ASP A 386 23.08 0.89 -13.33
C ASP A 386 22.50 0.90 -11.90
N ASN A 387 21.81 -0.17 -11.48
CA ASN A 387 21.35 -0.33 -10.10
C ASN A 387 22.54 -0.62 -9.17
N VAL A 388 22.51 -0.04 -7.97
CA VAL A 388 23.55 -0.20 -6.95
C VAL A 388 22.94 -0.85 -5.70
N ALA A 389 23.49 -1.99 -5.30
CA ALA A 389 23.20 -2.61 -4.01
C ALA A 389 24.46 -2.57 -3.13
N ALA A 390 24.41 -1.72 -2.11
CA ALA A 390 25.52 -1.47 -1.19
C ALA A 390 25.86 -2.68 -0.32
N CYS A 391 27.12 -2.78 0.09
CA CYS A 391 27.57 -3.83 1.02
C CYS A 391 27.00 -3.68 2.43
N SER A 392 26.30 -2.58 2.74
CA SER A 392 25.57 -2.43 3.99
C SER A 392 24.26 -3.22 4.04
N ASN A 393 23.79 -3.79 2.93
CA ASN A 393 22.66 -4.72 2.94
C ASN A 393 23.07 -6.07 3.55
N ALA A 394 22.14 -6.76 4.21
CA ALA A 394 22.39 -8.04 4.85
C ALA A 394 21.26 -9.03 4.58
N ALA A 395 21.62 -10.26 4.18
CA ALA A 395 20.70 -11.38 3.99
C ALA A 395 21.39 -12.70 4.40
N PRO A 396 21.81 -12.86 5.66
CA PRO A 396 22.71 -13.95 6.08
C PRO A 396 22.11 -15.34 5.92
N SER A 397 20.79 -15.44 5.82
CA SER A 397 20.05 -16.70 5.72
C SER A 397 19.42 -16.95 4.35
N ALA A 398 19.65 -16.08 3.36
CA ALA A 398 19.21 -16.32 1.99
C ALA A 398 20.01 -17.47 1.36
N ALA A 399 19.33 -18.47 0.81
CA ALA A 399 19.95 -19.74 0.39
C ALA A 399 20.97 -19.57 -0.75
N LYS A 400 20.80 -18.54 -1.58
CA LYS A 400 21.72 -18.25 -2.70
C LYS A 400 22.66 -17.07 -2.43
N GLY A 401 22.58 -16.47 -1.24
CA GLY A 401 23.41 -15.34 -0.83
C GLY A 401 22.73 -13.99 -0.96
N LEU A 402 23.50 -12.91 -0.73
CA LEU A 402 22.96 -11.56 -0.61
C LEU A 402 22.41 -11.01 -1.93
N LEU A 403 23.20 -11.04 -2.99
CA LEU A 403 22.95 -10.24 -4.19
C LEU A 403 23.17 -11.06 -5.46
N ALA A 404 22.25 -10.93 -6.41
CA ALA A 404 22.38 -11.51 -7.74
C ALA A 404 22.10 -10.52 -8.87
N GLN A 405 22.79 -10.77 -9.97
CA GLN A 405 22.40 -10.33 -11.30
C GLN A 405 21.76 -11.51 -12.04
N PHE A 406 20.48 -11.40 -12.38
CA PHE A 406 19.64 -12.52 -12.81
C PHE A 406 19.68 -13.67 -11.78
N ASN A 407 20.38 -14.75 -12.09
CA ASN A 407 20.53 -15.93 -11.24
C ASN A 407 21.98 -16.16 -10.80
N THR A 408 22.88 -15.20 -11.08
CA THR A 408 24.30 -15.29 -10.79
C THR A 408 24.64 -14.37 -9.63
N ALA A 409 25.25 -14.92 -8.57
CA ALA A 409 25.72 -14.15 -7.45
C ALA A 409 26.76 -13.11 -7.90
N ILE A 410 26.66 -11.89 -7.38
CA ILE A 410 27.62 -10.81 -7.65
C ILE A 410 28.02 -10.13 -6.34
N ALA A 411 29.15 -9.42 -6.37
CA ALA A 411 29.55 -8.57 -5.25
C ALA A 411 28.65 -7.33 -5.15
N CYS A 412 28.37 -6.93 -3.91
CA CYS A 412 27.84 -5.62 -3.60
C CYS A 412 28.82 -4.51 -4.01
N ARG A 413 28.31 -3.29 -4.18
CA ARG A 413 29.10 -2.13 -4.64
C ARG A 413 28.92 -0.92 -3.74
#